data_AF-A0A1H4KA21-F1
#
_entry.id   AF-A0A1H4KA21-F1
#
_cell.length_a   1.000
_cell.length_b   1.000
_cell.length_c   1.000
_cell.angle_alpha   90.00
_cell.angle_beta   90.00
_cell.angle_gamma   90.00
#
_symmetry.space_group_name_H-M   'P 1'
#
loop_
_entity.id
_entity.type
_entity.pdbx_description
1 polymer ?
#
loop_
_entity_poly.entity_id
_entity_poly.type
_entity_poly.pdbx_seq_one_letter_code
_entity_poly.pdbx_strand_id
1 'polypeptide(L)'
;MSSNKQRKTRREVEREALQRAQEQQAAVRRRRTVLLSVLSAVVAAVVVVGLVAILTRGGDEQDPAADQGSGEPQAQDTSMLEEEAAGEAQAAAANEAMAAGEVVAEDFTVQPGTAVDSGLKPPRDDRPVACGARAPANARATRPRFPGGPAQVVEPGVDYVARIQTSCGPIVIDLLEDDAPVAVNSFVFLARQGFYDGLEVFRDYGAIAAVEAGSGDNTVGWDAGYRLPDELDLAERKGYPVGTVTTAGLGQPYTAGSGFFIAYGKEFEAGFATNRVQTAFARVLSGMDVIDTMTAMDRLGMGGESFAKRLFMEKVTIEER
;
A
#
# COMPACT_ATOMS: atom_id res chain seq x y z
N MET A 1 35.42 7.96 -44.61
CA MET A 1 36.03 6.95 -43.72
C MET A 1 35.63 7.10 -42.22
N SER A 2 34.46 7.66 -41.87
CA SER A 2 34.12 8.00 -40.46
C SER A 2 33.16 7.02 -39.75
N SER A 3 32.32 6.29 -40.49
CA SER A 3 31.19 5.53 -39.90
C SER A 3 31.59 4.24 -39.17
N ASN A 4 32.59 3.50 -39.66
CA ASN A 4 32.99 2.22 -39.05
C ASN A 4 33.74 2.40 -37.72
N LYS A 5 34.46 3.51 -37.54
CA LYS A 5 35.21 3.79 -36.31
C LYS A 5 34.26 4.14 -35.16
N GLN A 6 33.22 4.93 -35.45
CA GLN A 6 32.18 5.30 -34.48
C GLN A 6 31.32 4.12 -34.03
N ARG A 7 31.01 3.18 -34.93
CA ARG A 7 30.28 1.95 -34.59
C ARG A 7 31.09 1.02 -33.68
N LYS A 8 32.41 1.00 -33.84
CA LYS A 8 33.30 0.17 -33.02
C LYS A 8 33.42 0.73 -31.61
N THR A 9 33.65 2.03 -31.45
CA THR A 9 33.70 2.68 -30.13
C THR A 9 32.38 2.60 -29.38
N ARG A 10 31.23 2.74 -30.06
CA ARG A 10 29.92 2.59 -29.41
C ARG A 10 29.69 1.18 -28.83
N ARG A 11 30.11 0.14 -29.55
CA ARG A 11 30.02 -1.25 -29.10
C ARG A 11 30.95 -1.56 -27.93
N GLU A 12 32.12 -0.93 -27.87
CA GLU A 12 33.04 -1.06 -26.74
C GLU A 12 32.47 -0.38 -25.49
N VAL A 13 31.90 0.81 -25.61
CA VAL A 13 31.24 1.51 -24.50
C VAL A 13 30.01 0.76 -23.99
N GLU A 14 29.16 0.23 -24.88
CA GLU A 14 28.01 -0.59 -24.49
C GLU A 14 28.42 -1.87 -23.75
N ARG A 15 29.52 -2.51 -24.16
CA ARG A 15 30.05 -3.69 -23.45
C ARG A 15 30.58 -3.35 -22.07
N GLU A 16 31.33 -2.26 -21.94
CA GLU A 16 31.81 -1.79 -20.63
C GLU A 16 30.65 -1.40 -19.70
N ALA A 17 29.60 -0.77 -20.23
CA ALA A 17 28.40 -0.43 -19.47
C ALA A 17 27.66 -1.68 -18.97
N LEU A 18 27.51 -2.69 -19.83
CA LEU A 18 26.91 -3.98 -19.45
C LEU A 18 27.73 -4.70 -18.39
N GLN A 19 29.06 -4.68 -18.52
CA GLN A 19 29.96 -5.34 -17.58
C GLN A 19 29.90 -4.67 -16.19
N ARG A 20 29.86 -3.33 -16.13
CA ARG A 20 29.66 -2.59 -14.87
C ARG A 20 28.29 -2.83 -14.26
N ALA A 21 27.23 -2.92 -15.07
CA ALA A 21 25.88 -3.22 -14.59
C ALA A 21 25.79 -4.63 -13.97
N GLN A 22 26.43 -5.61 -14.60
CA GLN A 22 26.51 -6.98 -14.07
C GLN A 22 27.29 -7.05 -12.74
N GLU A 23 28.41 -6.34 -12.63
CA GLU A 23 29.20 -6.27 -11.39
C GLU A 23 28.41 -5.58 -10.25
N GLN A 24 27.70 -4.50 -10.55
CA GLN A 24 26.84 -3.82 -9.59
C GLN A 24 25.70 -4.72 -9.10
N GLN A 25 25.04 -5.44 -10.01
CA GLN A 25 23.99 -6.41 -9.66
C GLN A 25 24.53 -7.55 -8.79
N ALA A 26 25.72 -8.07 -9.08
CA ALA A 26 26.36 -9.12 -8.27
C ALA A 26 26.74 -8.61 -6.86
N ALA A 27 27.21 -7.38 -6.74
CA ALA A 27 27.53 -6.76 -5.44
C ALA A 27 26.27 -6.54 -4.58
N VAL A 28 25.17 -6.11 -5.19
CA VAL A 28 23.86 -5.95 -4.51
C VAL A 28 23.33 -7.31 -4.03
N ARG A 29 23.38 -8.35 -4.88
CA ARG A 29 22.99 -9.72 -4.48
C ARG A 29 23.80 -10.22 -3.29
N ARG A 30 25.13 -10.02 -3.29
CA ARG A 30 25.99 -10.39 -2.15
C ARG A 30 25.62 -9.64 -0.87
N ARG A 31 25.33 -8.33 -0.95
CA ARG A 31 24.88 -7.55 0.22
C ARG A 31 23.55 -8.05 0.77
N ARG A 32 22.59 -8.39 -0.10
CA ARG A 32 21.29 -8.95 0.29
C ARG A 32 21.43 -10.31 0.97
N THR A 33 22.26 -11.22 0.44
CA THR A 33 22.50 -12.54 1.06
C THR A 33 23.21 -12.41 2.42
N VAL A 34 24.18 -11.51 2.55
CA VAL A 34 24.86 -11.26 3.83
C VAL A 34 23.90 -10.66 4.86
N LEU A 35 23.09 -9.65 4.48
CA LEU A 35 22.08 -9.06 5.38
C LEU A 35 21.06 -10.08 5.87
N LEU A 36 20.55 -10.95 4.98
CA LEU A 36 19.63 -12.02 5.35
C LEU A 36 20.27 -13.05 6.29
N SER A 37 21.54 -13.41 6.08
CA SER A 37 22.27 -14.31 6.99
C SER A 37 22.55 -13.71 8.38
N VAL A 38 22.73 -12.39 8.46
CA VAL A 38 22.91 -11.68 9.74
C VAL A 38 21.58 -11.57 10.49
N LEU A 39 20.49 -11.27 9.78
CA LEU A 39 19.14 -11.23 10.36
C LEU A 39 18.72 -12.61 10.90
N SER A 40 18.96 -13.69 10.15
CA SER A 40 18.64 -15.05 10.62
C SER A 40 19.46 -15.45 11.85
N ALA A 41 20.74 -15.07 11.91
CA ALA A 41 21.58 -15.30 13.09
C ALA A 41 21.09 -14.51 14.33
N VAL A 42 20.62 -13.27 14.14
CA VAL A 42 20.05 -12.45 15.23
C VAL A 42 18.73 -13.03 15.74
N VAL A 43 17.84 -13.47 14.85
CA VAL A 43 16.58 -14.12 15.23
C VAL A 43 16.83 -15.42 16.00
N ALA A 44 17.76 -16.27 15.53
CA ALA A 44 18.14 -17.49 16.23
C ALA A 44 18.70 -17.20 17.63
N ALA A 45 19.53 -16.16 17.78
CA ALA A 45 20.06 -15.76 19.08
C ALA A 45 18.96 -15.28 20.05
N VAL A 46 17.98 -14.51 19.57
CA VAL A 46 16.84 -14.03 20.37
C VAL A 46 15.95 -15.20 20.82
N VAL A 47 15.69 -16.17 19.94
CA VAL A 47 14.92 -17.38 20.27
C VAL A 47 15.63 -18.23 21.33
N VAL A 48 16.95 -18.40 21.21
CA VAL A 48 17.74 -19.13 22.23
C VAL A 48 17.74 -18.41 23.57
N VAL A 49 17.88 -17.08 23.59
CA VAL A 49 17.81 -16.28 24.82
C VAL A 49 16.40 -16.35 25.45
N GLY A 50 15.34 -16.33 24.63
CA GLY A 50 13.96 -16.50 25.09
C GLY A 50 13.71 -17.88 25.70
N LEU A 51 14.19 -18.95 25.07
CA LEU A 51 14.11 -20.32 25.58
C LEU A 51 14.87 -20.50 26.89
N VAL A 52 16.08 -19.94 27.01
CA VAL A 52 16.86 -19.98 28.26
C VAL A 52 16.18 -19.18 29.38
N ALA A 53 15.52 -18.06 29.07
CA ALA A 53 14.77 -17.27 30.05
C ALA A 53 13.51 -18.00 30.55
N ILE A 54 12.87 -18.80 29.69
CA ILE A 54 11.72 -19.65 30.06
C ILE A 54 12.17 -20.84 30.90
N LEU A 55 13.29 -21.48 30.57
CA LEU A 55 13.82 -22.62 31.32
C LEU A 55 14.45 -22.24 32.67
N THR A 56 14.75 -20.96 32.91
CA THR A 56 15.35 -20.49 34.17
C THR A 56 14.35 -19.86 35.14
N ARG A 57 13.08 -19.71 34.75
CA ARG A 57 11.99 -19.20 35.62
C ARG A 57 10.89 -20.25 35.76
N GLY A 58 11.13 -21.26 36.58
CA GLY A 58 10.10 -22.21 36.99
C GLY A 58 10.61 -23.16 38.07
N GLY A 59 10.43 -22.79 39.33
CA GLY A 59 10.65 -23.64 40.50
C GLY A 59 9.68 -23.28 41.63
N ASP A 60 9.18 -24.31 42.29
CA ASP A 60 8.27 -24.41 43.46
C ASP A 60 6.80 -24.73 43.07
N GLU A 61 6.29 -25.98 43.01
CA GLU A 61 6.34 -27.21 43.84
C GLU A 61 4.96 -27.51 44.46
N GLN A 62 4.27 -28.55 43.96
CA GLN A 62 3.51 -29.54 44.75
C GLN A 62 3.01 -30.72 43.90
N ASP A 63 3.49 -31.90 44.25
CA ASP A 63 3.10 -33.26 43.83
C ASP A 63 2.15 -33.88 44.88
N PRO A 64 1.62 -35.13 44.77
CA PRO A 64 1.30 -35.95 43.59
C PRO A 64 -0.07 -36.70 43.73
N ALA A 65 -0.55 -37.40 42.68
CA ALA A 65 -0.99 -38.81 42.73
C ALA A 65 -1.73 -39.30 41.47
N ALA A 66 -1.13 -40.34 40.87
CA ALA A 66 -1.64 -41.45 40.05
C ALA A 66 -3.12 -41.52 39.63
N ASP A 67 -3.35 -41.75 38.33
CA ASP A 67 -4.00 -42.99 37.86
C ASP A 67 -3.68 -43.27 36.38
N GLN A 68 -3.53 -44.54 36.03
CA GLN A 68 -3.27 -45.04 34.68
C GLN A 68 -4.59 -45.32 33.97
N GLY A 69 -4.76 -44.81 32.74
CA GLY A 69 -5.92 -45.12 31.91
C GLY A 69 -5.55 -45.13 30.42
N SER A 70 -5.49 -46.34 29.87
CA SER A 70 -5.33 -46.68 28.45
C SER A 70 -6.39 -46.04 27.54
N GLY A 71 -5.98 -45.52 26.37
CA GLY A 71 -6.87 -45.10 25.26
C GLY A 71 -6.10 -44.96 23.95
N GLU A 72 -6.75 -45.36 22.84
CA GLU A 72 -6.27 -45.55 21.45
C GLU A 72 -5.32 -44.51 20.83
N PRO A 73 -4.59 -44.86 19.75
CA PRO A 73 -3.79 -43.90 18.98
C PRO A 73 -4.73 -42.90 18.29
N GLN A 74 -4.76 -41.66 18.79
CA GLN A 74 -5.39 -40.56 18.08
C GLN A 74 -4.64 -40.31 16.76
N ALA A 75 -5.43 -40.20 15.70
CA ALA A 75 -4.99 -39.85 14.35
C ALA A 75 -4.08 -38.62 14.41
N GLN A 76 -2.92 -38.72 13.77
CA GLN A 76 -2.02 -37.59 13.58
C GLN A 76 -2.79 -36.45 12.92
N ASP A 77 -2.64 -35.28 13.52
CA ASP A 77 -3.23 -34.03 13.13
C ASP A 77 -2.80 -33.67 11.70
N THR A 78 -3.60 -34.09 10.73
CA THR A 78 -3.40 -33.83 9.30
C THR A 78 -3.74 -32.38 8.95
N SER A 79 -4.43 -31.67 9.84
CA SER A 79 -4.83 -30.27 9.63
C SER A 79 -3.63 -29.32 9.57
N MET A 80 -2.60 -29.56 10.39
CA MET A 80 -1.39 -28.74 10.35
C MET A 80 -0.58 -28.92 9.05
N LEU A 81 -0.58 -30.12 8.47
CA LEU A 81 0.10 -30.38 7.19
C LEU A 81 -0.67 -29.77 6.01
N GLU A 82 -2.00 -29.74 6.08
CA GLU A 82 -2.85 -29.07 5.09
C GLU A 82 -2.72 -27.54 5.19
N GLU A 83 -2.63 -26.98 6.40
CA GLU A 83 -2.43 -25.54 6.63
C GLU A 83 -1.03 -25.07 6.20
N GLU A 84 0.01 -25.86 6.45
CA GLU A 84 1.38 -25.56 5.99
C GLU A 84 1.48 -25.60 4.46
N ALA A 85 0.89 -26.61 3.82
CA ALA A 85 0.85 -26.72 2.35
C ALA A 85 0.02 -25.60 1.69
N ALA A 86 -1.08 -25.18 2.31
CA ALA A 86 -1.87 -24.03 1.87
C ALA A 86 -1.07 -22.72 1.97
N GLY A 87 -0.32 -22.54 3.07
CA GLY A 87 0.58 -21.41 3.26
C GLY A 87 1.70 -21.34 2.22
N GLU A 88 2.32 -22.48 1.88
CA GLU A 88 3.33 -22.54 0.82
C GLU A 88 2.77 -22.22 -0.57
N ALA A 89 1.58 -22.75 -0.90
CA ALA A 89 0.91 -22.46 -2.16
C ALA A 89 0.55 -20.97 -2.29
N GLN A 90 0.09 -20.36 -1.20
CA GLN A 90 -0.22 -18.95 -1.15
C GLN A 90 1.03 -18.06 -1.29
N ALA A 91 2.14 -18.45 -0.67
CA ALA A 91 3.42 -17.75 -0.83
C ALA A 91 3.95 -17.86 -2.27
N ALA A 92 3.80 -19.02 -2.91
CA ALA A 92 4.16 -19.20 -4.31
C ALA A 92 3.30 -18.32 -5.24
N ALA A 93 1.98 -18.32 -5.05
CA ALA A 93 1.06 -17.49 -5.81
C ALA A 93 1.35 -15.99 -5.64
N ALA A 94 1.65 -15.54 -4.42
CA ALA A 94 2.05 -14.16 -4.17
C ALA A 94 3.36 -13.79 -4.90
N ASN A 95 4.35 -14.69 -4.91
CA ASN A 95 5.60 -14.47 -5.64
C ASN A 95 5.40 -14.43 -7.16
N GLU A 96 4.51 -15.27 -7.69
CA GLU A 96 4.14 -15.27 -9.11
C GLU A 96 3.39 -13.99 -9.49
N ALA A 97 2.40 -13.56 -8.71
CA ALA A 97 1.68 -12.30 -8.91
C ALA A 97 2.62 -11.09 -8.85
N MET A 98 3.55 -11.07 -7.89
CA MET A 98 4.58 -10.03 -7.83
C MET A 98 5.54 -10.04 -9.03
N ALA A 99 5.79 -11.22 -9.63
CA ALA A 99 6.58 -11.32 -10.85
C ALA A 99 5.78 -10.90 -12.10
N ALA A 100 4.46 -11.07 -12.06
CA ALA A 100 3.54 -10.71 -13.13
C ALA A 100 3.07 -9.25 -13.10
N GLY A 101 3.30 -8.52 -12.00
CA GLY A 101 2.77 -7.17 -11.83
C GLY A 101 1.25 -7.17 -11.58
N GLU A 102 0.76 -8.19 -10.86
CA GLU A 102 -0.65 -8.36 -10.55
C GLU A 102 -0.97 -7.99 -9.09
N VAL A 103 -2.26 -7.85 -8.78
CA VAL A 103 -2.72 -7.64 -7.40
C VAL A 103 -2.36 -8.87 -6.56
N VAL A 104 -1.75 -8.64 -5.40
CA VAL A 104 -1.45 -9.70 -4.43
C VAL A 104 -2.58 -9.77 -3.40
N ALA A 105 -3.44 -10.77 -3.56
CA ALA A 105 -4.54 -11.08 -2.65
C ALA A 105 -4.04 -11.67 -1.33
N GLU A 106 -4.70 -11.32 -0.21
CA GLU A 106 -4.46 -11.98 1.09
C GLU A 106 -5.14 -13.34 1.22
N ASP A 107 -6.11 -13.68 0.36
CA ASP A 107 -6.71 -15.01 0.30
C ASP A 107 -7.17 -15.32 -1.14
N PHE A 108 -6.43 -16.19 -1.82
CA PHE A 108 -6.70 -16.59 -3.20
C PHE A 108 -7.93 -17.52 -3.34
N THR A 109 -8.46 -18.04 -2.23
CA THR A 109 -9.68 -18.86 -2.26
C THR A 109 -10.95 -18.00 -2.25
N VAL A 110 -10.83 -16.74 -1.82
CA VAL A 110 -11.91 -15.76 -1.84
C VAL A 110 -12.02 -15.13 -3.23
N GLN A 111 -13.23 -15.08 -3.78
CA GLN A 111 -13.45 -14.49 -5.10
C GLN A 111 -13.17 -12.97 -5.07
N PRO A 112 -12.54 -12.41 -6.13
CA PRO A 112 -12.35 -10.97 -6.26
C PRO A 112 -13.64 -10.18 -6.09
N GLY A 113 -13.56 -9.09 -5.32
CA GLY A 113 -14.68 -8.23 -4.98
C GLY A 113 -15.56 -8.73 -3.83
N THR A 114 -15.27 -9.89 -3.24
CA THR A 114 -15.98 -10.35 -2.05
C THR A 114 -15.59 -9.51 -0.83
N ALA A 115 -16.57 -8.78 -0.29
CA ALA A 115 -16.36 -7.95 0.89
C ALA A 115 -16.35 -8.79 2.18
N VAL A 116 -15.40 -8.51 3.06
CA VAL A 116 -15.36 -8.98 4.45
C VAL A 116 -15.34 -7.77 5.38
N ASP A 117 -15.99 -7.87 6.54
CA ASP A 117 -15.90 -6.79 7.54
C ASP A 117 -14.46 -6.71 8.07
N SER A 118 -13.88 -5.51 8.06
CA SER A 118 -12.57 -5.30 8.68
C SER A 118 -12.63 -5.45 10.20
N GLY A 119 -13.79 -5.20 10.82
CA GLY A 119 -13.92 -5.06 12.27
C GLY A 119 -13.19 -3.84 12.85
N LEU A 120 -12.50 -3.06 12.01
CA LEU A 120 -11.71 -1.89 12.39
C LEU A 120 -12.55 -0.63 12.18
N LYS A 121 -12.77 0.11 13.27
CA LYS A 121 -13.47 1.39 13.23
C LYS A 121 -12.44 2.52 13.16
N PRO A 122 -12.73 3.59 12.40
CA PRO A 122 -11.95 4.82 12.49
C PRO A 122 -11.81 5.28 13.95
N PRO A 123 -10.64 5.76 14.38
CA PRO A 123 -10.43 6.31 15.72
C PRO A 123 -11.49 7.35 16.08
N ARG A 124 -11.87 7.39 17.36
CA ARG A 124 -12.76 8.45 17.82
C ARG A 124 -12.03 9.78 17.76
N ASP A 125 -12.65 10.70 17.04
CA ASP A 125 -12.15 12.05 16.87
C ASP A 125 -13.31 13.05 17.04
N ASP A 126 -13.12 14.00 17.96
CA ASP A 126 -14.06 15.04 18.34
C ASP A 126 -13.61 16.44 17.87
N ARG A 127 -12.51 16.54 17.11
CA ARG A 127 -12.09 17.77 16.46
C ARG A 127 -13.23 18.32 15.59
N PRO A 128 -13.38 19.66 15.50
CA PRO A 128 -14.39 20.25 14.65
C PRO A 128 -14.13 19.93 13.17
N VAL A 129 -15.20 19.90 12.39
CA VAL A 129 -15.11 19.70 10.93
C VAL A 129 -14.72 21.01 10.26
N ALA A 130 -13.85 20.92 9.27
CA ALA A 130 -13.38 22.07 8.50
C ALA A 130 -14.52 22.67 7.63
N CYS A 131 -14.29 23.91 7.17
CA CYS A 131 -15.11 24.57 6.14
C CYS A 131 -16.61 24.71 6.46
N GLY A 132 -16.98 24.66 7.75
CA GLY A 132 -18.36 24.82 8.20
C GLY A 132 -19.27 23.62 7.91
N ALA A 133 -18.70 22.51 7.44
CA ALA A 133 -19.42 21.28 7.16
C ALA A 133 -19.77 20.51 8.44
N ARG A 134 -20.53 19.42 8.28
CA ARG A 134 -20.83 18.46 9.34
C ARG A 134 -20.15 17.13 9.02
N ALA A 135 -19.87 16.33 10.04
CA ALA A 135 -19.35 14.99 9.81
C ALA A 135 -20.39 14.14 9.05
N PRO A 136 -20.00 13.42 7.99
CA PRO A 136 -20.88 12.48 7.29
C PRO A 136 -21.43 11.41 8.22
N ALA A 137 -22.65 10.91 7.94
CA ALA A 137 -23.30 9.91 8.80
C ALA A 137 -22.49 8.60 8.92
N ASN A 138 -21.77 8.23 7.86
CA ASN A 138 -20.92 7.04 7.78
C ASN A 138 -19.45 7.29 8.19
N ALA A 139 -19.12 8.46 8.75
CA ALA A 139 -17.75 8.80 9.17
C ALA A 139 -17.16 7.88 10.26
N ARG A 140 -17.99 7.06 10.92
CA ARG A 140 -17.57 6.09 11.94
C ARG A 140 -17.90 4.64 11.59
N ALA A 141 -18.42 4.39 10.39
CA ALA A 141 -18.66 3.02 9.93
C ALA A 141 -17.31 2.31 9.72
N THR A 142 -17.27 0.99 9.88
CA THR A 142 -16.13 0.19 9.42
C THR A 142 -16.05 0.26 7.90
N ARG A 143 -14.89 -0.08 7.33
CA ARG A 143 -14.77 -0.28 5.88
C ARG A 143 -14.53 -1.75 5.57
N PRO A 144 -15.13 -2.27 4.48
CA PRO A 144 -14.87 -3.65 4.08
C PRO A 144 -13.42 -3.81 3.63
N ARG A 145 -12.89 -5.02 3.79
CA ARG A 145 -11.71 -5.52 3.09
C ARG A 145 -12.15 -6.47 1.98
N PHE A 146 -11.25 -6.76 1.06
CA PHE A 146 -11.44 -7.58 -0.12
C PHE A 146 -10.24 -8.53 -0.24
N PRO A 147 -10.18 -9.59 0.59
CA PRO A 147 -9.01 -10.46 0.66
C PRO A 147 -8.68 -11.17 -0.66
N GLY A 148 -9.69 -11.37 -1.52
CA GLY A 148 -9.51 -11.87 -2.90
C GLY A 148 -9.12 -10.81 -3.94
N GLY A 149 -8.82 -9.58 -3.53
CA GLY A 149 -8.57 -8.44 -4.41
C GLY A 149 -9.83 -7.76 -4.95
N PRO A 150 -9.68 -6.65 -5.70
CA PRO A 150 -10.80 -5.94 -6.31
C PRO A 150 -11.34 -6.73 -7.52
N ALA A 151 -12.66 -6.65 -7.75
CA ALA A 151 -13.21 -7.14 -9.02
C ALA A 151 -12.74 -6.27 -10.19
N GLN A 152 -12.65 -6.85 -11.39
CA GLN A 152 -12.40 -6.07 -12.61
C GLN A 152 -13.67 -5.29 -12.97
N VAL A 153 -13.58 -3.97 -12.98
CA VAL A 153 -14.71 -3.06 -13.24
C VAL A 153 -14.41 -1.96 -14.24
N VAL A 154 -13.13 -1.78 -14.61
CA VAL A 154 -12.73 -0.86 -15.68
C VAL A 154 -12.64 -1.61 -17.00
N GLU A 155 -13.10 -0.95 -18.06
CA GLU A 155 -13.17 -1.49 -19.40
C GLU A 155 -12.06 -0.90 -20.29
N PRO A 156 -11.42 -1.69 -21.17
CA PRO A 156 -10.40 -1.18 -22.07
C PRO A 156 -10.95 -0.07 -22.99
N GLY A 157 -10.24 1.05 -23.05
CA GLY A 157 -10.57 2.17 -23.94
C GLY A 157 -11.70 3.09 -23.46
N VAL A 158 -12.13 2.95 -22.19
CA VAL A 158 -13.05 3.88 -21.53
C VAL A 158 -12.24 4.82 -20.64
N ASP A 159 -12.46 6.13 -20.78
CA ASP A 159 -11.85 7.15 -19.93
C ASP A 159 -12.67 7.32 -18.65
N TYR A 160 -12.00 7.39 -17.50
CA TYR A 160 -12.66 7.50 -16.20
C TYR A 160 -12.26 8.77 -15.46
N VAL A 161 -13.25 9.49 -14.95
CA VAL A 161 -13.05 10.66 -14.10
C VAL A 161 -13.69 10.43 -12.74
N ALA A 162 -12.96 10.75 -11.68
CA ALA A 162 -13.51 10.71 -10.33
C ALA A 162 -13.74 12.12 -9.79
N ARG A 163 -14.91 12.32 -9.19
CA ARG A 163 -15.26 13.52 -8.43
C ARG A 163 -15.29 13.18 -6.95
N ILE A 164 -14.37 13.77 -6.20
CA ILE A 164 -14.27 13.67 -4.75
C ILE A 164 -14.94 14.91 -4.17
N GLN A 165 -16.19 14.78 -3.74
CA GLN A 165 -16.86 15.83 -2.98
C GLN A 165 -16.27 15.85 -1.58
N THR A 166 -15.62 16.96 -1.19
CA THR A 166 -15.06 17.11 0.16
C THR A 166 -15.85 18.13 0.98
N SER A 167 -15.62 18.14 2.30
CA SER A 167 -16.15 19.15 3.21
C SER A 167 -15.74 20.59 2.85
N CYS A 168 -14.69 20.78 2.04
CA CYS A 168 -14.17 22.08 1.63
C CYS A 168 -14.41 22.40 0.14
N GLY A 169 -15.09 21.52 -0.60
CA GLY A 169 -15.34 21.68 -2.03
C GLY A 169 -14.96 20.45 -2.84
N PRO A 170 -15.32 20.41 -4.14
CA PRO A 170 -15.03 19.26 -4.99
C PRO A 170 -13.56 19.27 -5.47
N ILE A 171 -12.96 18.09 -5.53
CA ILE A 171 -11.73 17.81 -6.26
C ILE A 171 -12.09 16.84 -7.39
N VAL A 172 -11.69 17.14 -8.62
CA VAL A 172 -11.95 16.30 -9.78
C VAL A 172 -10.61 15.78 -10.30
N ILE A 173 -10.51 14.47 -10.49
CA ILE A 173 -9.31 13.80 -10.95
C ILE A 173 -9.59 12.98 -12.20
N ASP A 174 -8.67 13.07 -13.16
CA ASP A 174 -8.55 12.22 -14.34
C ASP A 174 -7.88 10.92 -13.89
N LEU A 175 -8.49 9.77 -14.14
CA LEU A 175 -7.83 8.49 -13.92
C LEU A 175 -6.97 8.15 -15.15
N LEU A 176 -5.87 7.43 -14.94
CA LEU A 176 -4.86 7.16 -15.97
C LEU A 176 -4.81 5.66 -16.25
N GLU A 177 -5.93 5.08 -16.69
CA GLU A 177 -6.10 3.64 -16.90
C GLU A 177 -5.13 3.03 -17.91
N ASP A 178 -4.64 3.81 -18.87
CA ASP A 178 -3.62 3.35 -19.82
C ASP A 178 -2.22 3.22 -19.19
N ASP A 179 -1.92 4.05 -18.19
CA ASP A 179 -0.61 4.10 -17.52
C ASP A 179 -0.57 3.26 -16.24
N ALA A 180 -1.70 3.13 -15.54
CA ALA A 180 -1.83 2.42 -14.26
C ALA A 180 -3.16 1.65 -14.16
N PRO A 181 -3.44 0.72 -15.08
CA PRO A 181 -4.72 0.00 -15.16
C PRO A 181 -5.11 -0.71 -13.86
N VAL A 182 -4.15 -1.28 -13.13
CA VAL A 182 -4.42 -2.04 -11.91
C VAL A 182 -4.80 -1.12 -10.76
N ALA A 183 -4.04 -0.03 -10.55
CA ALA A 183 -4.35 0.96 -9.53
C ALA A 183 -5.67 1.69 -9.82
N VAL A 184 -5.94 2.04 -11.09
CA VAL A 184 -7.21 2.67 -11.50
C VAL A 184 -8.38 1.72 -11.28
N ASN A 185 -8.26 0.43 -11.65
CA ASN A 185 -9.31 -0.55 -11.40
C ASN A 185 -9.65 -0.65 -9.90
N SER A 186 -8.63 -0.75 -9.05
CA SER A 186 -8.77 -0.78 -7.60
C SER A 186 -9.51 0.46 -7.07
N PHE A 187 -9.09 1.65 -7.49
CA PHE A 187 -9.73 2.90 -7.07
C PHE A 187 -11.20 2.97 -7.52
N VAL A 188 -11.49 2.67 -8.79
CA VAL A 188 -12.85 2.68 -9.35
C VAL A 188 -13.75 1.66 -8.65
N PHE A 189 -13.23 0.45 -8.42
CA PHE A 189 -13.92 -0.60 -7.68
C PHE A 189 -14.31 -0.12 -6.28
N LEU A 190 -13.35 0.36 -5.49
CA LEU A 190 -13.58 0.83 -4.13
C LEU A 190 -14.55 2.02 -4.09
N ALA A 191 -14.40 2.98 -5.00
CA ALA A 191 -15.32 4.12 -5.11
C ALA A 191 -16.76 3.67 -5.40
N ARG A 192 -16.96 2.71 -6.31
CA ARG A 192 -18.28 2.14 -6.63
C ARG A 192 -18.90 1.38 -5.46
N GLN A 193 -18.09 0.82 -4.56
CA GLN A 193 -18.56 0.21 -3.30
C GLN A 193 -18.91 1.23 -2.21
N GLY A 194 -18.72 2.53 -2.46
CA GLY A 194 -18.88 3.58 -1.45
C GLY A 194 -17.81 3.52 -0.34
N PHE A 195 -16.67 2.85 -0.60
CA PHE A 195 -15.60 2.67 0.38
C PHE A 195 -15.04 4.02 0.86
N TYR A 196 -14.84 4.96 -0.05
CA TYR A 196 -14.25 6.26 0.26
C TYR A 196 -15.21 7.25 0.93
N ASP A 197 -16.52 7.02 0.84
CA ASP A 197 -17.52 7.93 1.38
C ASP A 197 -17.38 8.03 2.90
N GLY A 198 -17.35 9.26 3.41
CA GLY A 198 -17.19 9.57 4.82
C GLY A 198 -15.79 9.34 5.39
N LEU A 199 -14.81 8.91 4.61
CA LEU A 199 -13.41 8.86 5.04
C LEU A 199 -12.81 10.26 5.11
N GLU A 200 -11.72 10.40 5.85
CA GLU A 200 -11.03 11.67 6.00
C GLU A 200 -9.89 11.85 4.99
N VAL A 201 -9.62 13.11 4.64
CA VAL A 201 -8.28 13.53 4.24
C VAL A 201 -7.52 13.73 5.55
N PHE A 202 -6.90 12.67 6.04
CA PHE A 202 -6.53 12.55 7.45
C PHE A 202 -5.14 13.11 7.78
N ARG A 203 -4.29 13.28 6.75
CA ARG A 203 -2.90 13.70 6.92
C ARG A 203 -2.46 14.66 5.83
N ASP A 204 -1.73 15.68 6.25
CA ASP A 204 -0.88 16.52 5.40
C ASP A 204 0.58 16.14 5.66
N TYR A 205 1.20 15.47 4.69
CA TYR A 205 2.61 15.11 4.74
C TYR A 205 3.48 16.24 4.14
N GLY A 206 3.55 17.36 4.87
CA GLY A 206 4.25 18.57 4.43
C GLY A 206 5.72 18.42 4.06
N ALA A 207 6.42 17.39 4.56
CA ALA A 207 7.80 17.10 4.15
C ALA A 207 7.93 16.79 2.65
N ILE A 208 6.86 16.27 2.03
CA ILE A 208 6.77 15.98 0.60
C ILE A 208 5.65 16.77 -0.08
N ALA A 209 5.04 17.73 0.61
CA ALA A 209 3.93 18.53 0.12
C ALA A 209 2.81 17.69 -0.56
N ALA A 210 2.26 16.71 0.18
CA ALA A 210 1.12 15.93 -0.26
C ALA A 210 0.10 15.70 0.86
N VAL A 211 -1.19 15.67 0.49
CA VAL A 211 -2.26 15.22 1.39
C VAL A 211 -2.52 13.73 1.19
N GLU A 212 -2.84 13.00 2.26
CA GLU A 212 -3.11 11.55 2.27
C GLU A 212 -4.57 11.29 2.63
N ALA A 213 -5.19 10.36 1.89
CA ALA A 213 -6.57 9.93 2.08
C ALA A 213 -6.75 8.46 1.67
N GLY A 214 -7.97 7.95 1.77
CA GLY A 214 -8.33 6.63 1.23
C GLY A 214 -7.97 5.44 2.11
N SER A 215 -7.57 5.68 3.36
CA SER A 215 -7.39 4.63 4.37
C SER A 215 -8.71 4.31 5.07
N GLY A 216 -9.06 3.02 5.16
CA GLY A 216 -10.37 2.57 5.67
C GLY A 216 -10.67 2.91 7.13
N ASP A 217 -9.64 3.21 7.92
CA ASP A 217 -9.74 3.67 9.31
C ASP A 217 -9.14 5.07 9.54
N ASN A 218 -8.79 5.80 8.47
CA ASN A 218 -8.11 7.10 8.52
C ASN A 218 -6.71 7.06 9.19
N THR A 219 -6.01 5.92 9.13
CA THR A 219 -4.63 5.78 9.62
C THR A 219 -3.66 5.38 8.51
N VAL A 220 -2.37 5.67 8.69
CA VAL A 220 -1.34 5.27 7.74
C VAL A 220 -1.15 3.76 7.78
N GLY A 221 -1.09 3.12 6.62
CA GLY A 221 -0.75 1.70 6.49
C GLY A 221 -1.93 0.72 6.63
N TRP A 222 -3.17 1.22 6.73
CA TRP A 222 -4.36 0.36 6.63
C TRP A 222 -4.39 -0.39 5.29
N ASP A 223 -4.91 -1.62 5.34
CA ASP A 223 -4.87 -2.53 4.20
C ASP A 223 -6.27 -3.00 3.77
N ALA A 224 -6.50 -3.00 2.46
CA ALA A 224 -7.78 -3.33 1.83
C ALA A 224 -8.03 -4.84 1.68
N GLY A 225 -7.17 -5.70 2.21
CA GLY A 225 -7.16 -7.15 1.97
C GLY A 225 -6.26 -7.56 0.80
N TYR A 226 -5.50 -6.64 0.22
CA TYR A 226 -4.64 -6.91 -0.93
C TYR A 226 -3.61 -5.80 -1.12
N ARG A 227 -2.54 -6.12 -1.85
CA ARG A 227 -1.52 -5.16 -2.26
C ARG A 227 -1.51 -4.94 -3.76
N LEU A 228 -1.36 -3.69 -4.16
CA LEU A 228 -1.23 -3.29 -5.56
C LEU A 228 0.21 -3.45 -6.06
N PRO A 229 0.39 -3.83 -7.33
CA PRO A 229 1.68 -3.73 -8.00
C PRO A 229 2.09 -2.27 -8.21
N ASP A 230 3.39 -2.06 -8.38
CA ASP A 230 3.95 -0.77 -8.73
C ASP A 230 3.89 -0.58 -10.27
N GLU A 231 3.13 0.41 -10.75
CA GLU A 231 3.00 0.77 -12.17
C GLU A 231 3.74 2.10 -12.40
N LEU A 232 5.08 2.03 -12.44
CA LEU A 232 5.97 3.21 -12.31
C LEU A 232 6.38 3.85 -13.63
N ASP A 233 6.02 3.22 -14.74
CA ASP A 233 6.36 3.62 -16.10
C ASP A 233 6.09 5.11 -16.38
N LEU A 234 4.92 5.61 -15.96
CA LEU A 234 4.58 7.03 -16.10
C LEU A 234 5.48 7.92 -15.22
N ALA A 235 5.68 7.53 -13.96
CA ALA A 235 6.50 8.26 -13.00
C ALA A 235 7.98 8.33 -13.43
N GLU A 236 8.49 7.29 -14.09
CA GLU A 236 9.85 7.29 -14.65
C GLU A 236 9.96 8.25 -15.84
N ARG A 237 8.96 8.28 -16.72
CA ARG A 237 8.97 9.13 -17.92
C ARG A 237 8.65 10.60 -17.63
N LYS A 238 7.80 10.87 -16.63
CA LYS A 238 7.20 12.21 -16.41
C LYS A 238 7.38 12.75 -14.99
N GLY A 239 7.83 11.93 -14.03
CA GLY A 239 7.88 12.31 -12.62
C GLY A 239 6.48 12.49 -12.02
N TYR A 240 6.44 13.21 -10.90
CA TYR A 240 5.22 13.54 -10.17
C TYR A 240 4.99 15.06 -10.14
N PRO A 241 4.56 15.69 -11.25
CA PRO A 241 4.22 17.11 -11.23
C PRO A 241 3.13 17.41 -10.19
N VAL A 242 3.04 18.67 -9.75
CA VAL A 242 1.95 19.13 -8.87
C VAL A 242 0.60 18.75 -9.47
N GLY A 243 -0.30 18.24 -8.61
CA GLY A 243 -1.58 17.68 -9.01
C GLY A 243 -1.54 16.19 -9.36
N THR A 244 -0.39 15.52 -9.29
CA THR A 244 -0.34 14.06 -9.45
C THR A 244 -1.01 13.38 -8.26
N VAL A 245 -1.82 12.37 -8.54
CA VAL A 245 -2.42 11.48 -7.56
C VAL A 245 -1.72 10.14 -7.64
N THR A 246 -1.19 9.67 -6.52
CA THR A 246 -0.44 8.41 -6.46
C THR A 246 -1.02 7.46 -5.44
N THR A 247 -0.71 6.18 -5.56
CA THR A 247 -0.89 5.25 -4.44
C THR A 247 -0.08 5.72 -3.21
N ALA A 248 -0.55 5.40 -2.01
CA ALA A 248 0.14 5.67 -0.76
C ALA A 248 0.84 4.41 -0.23
N GLY A 249 1.95 4.03 -0.88
CA GLY A 249 2.82 2.95 -0.42
C GLY A 249 3.78 3.38 0.69
N LEU A 250 4.37 2.39 1.37
CA LEU A 250 5.39 2.58 2.42
C LEU A 250 6.82 2.65 1.86
N GLY A 251 6.97 3.02 0.58
CA GLY A 251 8.25 3.15 -0.11
C GLY A 251 8.98 1.83 -0.36
N GLN A 252 8.28 0.69 -0.21
CA GLN A 252 8.71 -0.62 -0.70
C GLN A 252 7.70 -1.10 -1.77
N PRO A 253 8.15 -1.89 -2.75
CA PRO A 253 7.24 -2.46 -3.75
C PRO A 253 6.11 -3.24 -3.10
N TYR A 254 4.93 -3.21 -3.71
CA TYR A 254 3.76 -3.99 -3.25
C TYR A 254 3.29 -3.64 -1.83
N THR A 255 3.35 -2.36 -1.46
CA THR A 255 2.83 -1.89 -0.16
C THR A 255 1.57 -1.05 -0.26
N ALA A 256 1.22 -0.57 -1.46
CA ALA A 256 0.01 0.19 -1.69
C ALA A 256 -1.24 -0.68 -1.52
N GLY A 257 -2.25 -0.12 -0.84
CA GLY A 257 -3.60 -0.69 -0.70
C GLY A 257 -4.64 0.28 -1.26
N SER A 258 -5.56 0.76 -0.42
CA SER A 258 -6.61 1.71 -0.80
C SER A 258 -6.22 3.19 -0.71
N GLY A 259 -5.16 3.49 0.04
CA GLY A 259 -4.71 4.85 0.32
C GLY A 259 -4.04 5.52 -0.87
N PHE A 260 -4.18 6.85 -0.96
CA PHE A 260 -3.58 7.65 -2.02
C PHE A 260 -3.08 9.00 -1.52
N PHE A 261 -2.09 9.54 -2.22
CA PHE A 261 -1.60 10.90 -2.04
C PHE A 261 -2.11 11.82 -3.16
N ILE A 262 -2.31 13.10 -2.84
CA ILE A 262 -2.41 14.16 -3.84
C ILE A 262 -1.26 15.14 -3.62
N ALA A 263 -0.36 15.24 -4.60
CA ALA A 263 0.78 16.14 -4.55
C ALA A 263 0.34 17.59 -4.79
N TYR A 264 0.66 18.49 -3.87
CA TYR A 264 0.36 19.92 -3.99
C TYR A 264 1.60 20.81 -4.08
N GLY A 265 2.80 20.25 -3.88
CA GLY A 265 4.07 20.94 -4.03
C GLY A 265 5.11 20.17 -4.82
N LYS A 266 6.15 20.88 -5.27
CA LYS A 266 7.28 20.31 -6.03
C LYS A 266 8.16 19.38 -5.17
N GLU A 267 8.01 19.48 -3.85
CA GLU A 267 8.70 18.67 -2.85
C GLU A 267 8.36 17.19 -3.01
N PHE A 268 7.16 16.87 -3.51
CA PHE A 268 6.77 15.50 -3.80
C PHE A 268 7.67 14.89 -4.88
N GLU A 269 7.79 15.55 -6.03
CA GLU A 269 8.71 15.14 -7.09
C GLU A 269 10.15 15.05 -6.60
N ALA A 270 10.61 16.05 -5.85
CA ALA A 270 11.97 16.07 -5.31
C ALA A 270 12.25 14.90 -4.36
N GLY A 271 11.27 14.53 -3.52
CA GLY A 271 11.36 13.43 -2.56
C GLY A 271 11.51 12.05 -3.21
N PHE A 272 11.00 11.88 -4.43
CA PHE A 272 11.03 10.61 -5.16
C PHE A 272 11.88 10.65 -6.44
N ALA A 273 12.63 11.73 -6.69
CA ALA A 273 13.41 11.96 -7.92
C ALA A 273 14.38 10.81 -8.26
N THR A 274 14.94 10.16 -7.25
CA THR A 274 15.96 9.11 -7.38
C THR A 274 15.44 7.70 -7.16
N ASN A 275 14.18 7.56 -6.73
CA ASN A 275 13.55 6.28 -6.44
C ASN A 275 12.03 6.40 -6.60
N ARG A 276 11.53 6.16 -7.82
CA ARG A 276 10.09 6.11 -8.07
C ARG A 276 9.55 4.86 -7.38
N VAL A 277 8.56 5.05 -6.52
CA VAL A 277 7.94 3.97 -5.73
C VAL A 277 6.43 4.13 -5.57
N GLN A 278 5.85 5.19 -6.15
CA GLN A 278 4.43 5.50 -6.02
C GLN A 278 3.78 5.41 -7.41
N THR A 279 2.82 4.52 -7.59
CA THR A 279 2.09 4.42 -8.85
C THR A 279 1.30 5.72 -9.08
N ALA A 280 1.60 6.45 -10.16
CA ALA A 280 0.84 7.63 -10.56
C ALA A 280 -0.39 7.18 -11.36
N PHE A 281 -1.54 7.10 -10.70
CA PHE A 281 -2.76 6.54 -11.30
C PHE A 281 -3.80 7.59 -11.68
N ALA A 282 -3.60 8.85 -11.28
CA ALA A 282 -4.53 9.92 -11.59
C ALA A 282 -3.83 11.30 -11.58
N ARG A 283 -4.52 12.31 -12.13
CA ARG A 283 -4.11 13.73 -12.05
C ARG A 283 -5.30 14.62 -11.72
N VAL A 284 -5.08 15.68 -10.95
CA VAL A 284 -6.12 16.67 -10.64
C VAL A 284 -6.47 17.49 -11.88
N LEU A 285 -7.73 17.47 -12.26
CA LEU A 285 -8.32 18.33 -13.29
C LEU A 285 -8.80 19.68 -12.71
N SER A 286 -9.35 19.66 -11.50
CA SER A 286 -9.81 20.87 -10.78
C SER A 286 -9.86 20.63 -9.27
N GLY A 287 -9.79 21.70 -8.47
CA GLY A 287 -9.84 21.63 -7.01
C GLY A 287 -8.48 21.76 -6.31
N MET A 288 -7.44 22.24 -7.02
CA MET A 288 -6.16 22.58 -6.36
C MET A 288 -6.31 23.70 -5.33
N ASP A 289 -7.20 24.66 -5.57
CA ASP A 289 -7.57 25.72 -4.63
C ASP A 289 -8.24 25.18 -3.36
N VAL A 290 -8.99 24.09 -3.48
CA VAL A 290 -9.55 23.36 -2.33
C VAL A 290 -8.41 22.72 -1.52
N ILE A 291 -7.43 22.11 -2.18
CA ILE A 291 -6.25 21.52 -1.50
C ILE A 291 -5.39 22.60 -0.83
N ASP A 292 -5.22 23.76 -1.47
CA ASP A 292 -4.55 24.92 -0.87
C ASP A 292 -5.30 25.40 0.39
N THR A 293 -6.64 25.43 0.34
CA THR A 293 -7.48 25.76 1.51
C THR A 293 -7.29 24.73 2.64
N MET A 294 -7.18 23.44 2.31
CA MET A 294 -6.94 22.39 3.30
C MET A 294 -5.57 22.54 3.97
N THR A 295 -4.51 22.74 3.18
CA THR A 295 -3.12 22.77 3.64
C THR A 295 -2.71 24.09 4.30
N ALA A 296 -3.49 25.16 4.10
CA ALA A 296 -3.34 26.42 4.84
C ALA A 296 -3.86 26.36 6.30
N MET A 297 -4.55 25.29 6.70
CA MET A 297 -5.03 25.13 8.07
C MET A 297 -3.91 24.72 9.03
N ASP A 298 -4.11 25.05 10.31
CA ASP A 298 -3.20 24.62 11.37
C ASP A 298 -3.09 23.08 11.41
N ARG A 299 -1.90 22.60 11.77
CA ARG A 299 -1.58 21.18 11.88
C ARG A 299 -1.22 20.83 13.33
N LEU A 300 -1.50 19.60 13.73
CA LEU A 300 -1.38 19.06 15.08
C LEU A 300 -0.52 17.78 15.11
N GLY A 301 -0.14 17.36 16.32
CA GLY A 301 0.59 16.12 16.58
C GLY A 301 2.10 16.25 16.52
N MET A 302 2.82 15.24 17.04
CA MET A 302 4.28 15.15 16.83
C MET A 302 4.56 14.91 15.34
N GLY A 303 5.41 15.75 14.73
CA GLY A 303 5.59 15.81 13.28
C GLY A 303 4.61 16.75 12.57
N GLY A 304 3.55 17.16 13.26
CA GLY A 304 2.61 18.17 12.79
C GLY A 304 1.95 17.78 11.50
N GLU A 305 1.46 16.56 11.30
CA GLU A 305 0.92 16.08 10.02
C GLU A 305 -0.60 15.89 10.04
N SER A 306 -1.25 15.99 11.19
CA SER A 306 -2.70 15.90 11.30
C SER A 306 -3.33 17.28 11.19
N PHE A 307 -4.43 17.43 10.46
CA PHE A 307 -5.13 18.73 10.39
C PHE A 307 -5.74 19.15 11.74
N ALA A 308 -5.80 20.43 12.08
CA ALA A 308 -6.48 20.88 13.30
C ALA A 308 -8.00 20.69 13.25
N LYS A 309 -8.56 20.61 12.04
CA LYS A 309 -9.97 20.34 11.77
C LYS A 309 -10.09 19.12 10.86
N ARG A 310 -11.13 18.33 11.07
CA ARG A 310 -11.38 17.12 10.27
C ARG A 310 -11.87 17.50 8.89
N LEU A 311 -11.33 16.82 7.89
CA LEU A 311 -11.65 17.00 6.47
C LEU A 311 -12.21 15.70 5.94
N PHE A 312 -13.38 15.73 5.31
CA PHE A 312 -14.03 14.50 4.82
C PHE A 312 -14.09 14.48 3.30
N MET A 313 -13.91 13.29 2.73
CA MET A 313 -14.47 12.91 1.44
C MET A 313 -15.93 12.54 1.69
N GLU A 314 -16.85 13.48 1.47
CA GLU A 314 -18.28 13.27 1.69
C GLU A 314 -18.85 12.24 0.72
N LYS A 315 -18.36 12.25 -0.53
CA LYS A 315 -18.74 11.29 -1.56
C LYS A 315 -17.67 11.19 -2.64
N VAL A 316 -17.42 9.99 -3.16
CA VAL A 316 -16.61 9.77 -4.36
C VAL A 316 -17.47 9.16 -5.46
N THR A 317 -17.56 9.81 -6.61
CA THR A 317 -18.32 9.33 -7.77
C THR A 317 -17.43 9.15 -8.98
N ILE A 318 -17.67 8.09 -9.75
CA ILE A 318 -16.97 7.79 -11.01
C ILE A 318 -17.88 8.13 -12.19
N GLU A 319 -17.35 8.87 -13.16
CA GLU A 319 -17.96 9.23 -14.43
C GLU A 319 -17.14 8.59 -15.57
N GLU A 320 -17.81 8.01 -16.57
CA GLU A 320 -17.20 7.46 -17.79
C GLU A 320 -17.29 8.49 -18.92
N ARG A 321 -16.29 8.57 -19.80
CA ARG A 321 -16.21 9.54 -20.90
C ARG A 321 -15.95 8.93 -22.26
#